data_AF-A0A2V9YUQ7-F1
#
_entry.id   AF-A0A2V9YUQ7-F1
#
_cell.length_a   1.000
_cell.length_b   1.000
_cell.length_c   1.000
_cell.angle_alpha   90.00
_cell.angle_beta   90.00
_cell.angle_gamma   90.00
#
_symmetry.space_group_name_H-M   'P 1'
#
loop_
_entity.id
_entity.type
_entity.pdbx_description
1 polymer ?
#
loop_
_entity_poly.entity_id
_entity_poly.type
_entity_poly.pdbx_seq_one_letter_code
_entity_poly.pdbx_strand_id
1 'polypeptide(L)'
;MATLPAVSRADDMAYDTQRKQIYVSGGDGFVSVYAQKDPDHYEQIGHVPSGPGGKISIFVPELSRLYVAASAEGANPAKILIFDVK
;
A
#
# COMPACT_ATOMS: atom_id res chain seq x y z
N MET A 1 6.81 18.13 10.13
CA MET A 1 5.97 16.96 10.47
C MET A 1 4.76 16.96 9.56
N ALA A 2 4.45 15.84 8.88
CA ALA A 2 3.27 15.69 8.02
C ALA A 2 2.21 14.75 8.65
N THR A 3 0.94 14.96 8.34
CA THR A 3 -0.15 14.04 8.64
C THR A 3 -1.09 14.00 7.45
N LEU A 4 -1.39 12.80 6.96
CA LEU A 4 -2.14 12.59 5.72
C LEU A 4 -3.26 11.57 6.00
N PRO A 5 -4.39 11.65 5.29
CA PRO A 5 -5.33 10.52 5.27
C PRO A 5 -4.59 9.29 4.74
N ALA A 6 -5.01 8.09 5.13
CA ALA A 6 -4.56 6.83 4.58
C ALA A 6 -5.75 5.87 4.48
N VAL A 7 -5.52 4.69 3.92
CA VAL A 7 -6.51 3.60 3.97
C VAL A 7 -6.97 3.34 5.41
N SER A 8 -8.25 3.10 5.57
CA SER A 8 -8.84 2.69 6.84
C SER A 8 -8.36 1.30 7.21
N ARG A 9 -8.16 1.08 8.52
CA ARG A 9 -7.49 -0.13 9.03
C ARG A 9 -6.11 -0.34 8.37
N ALA A 10 -5.34 0.74 8.23
CA ALA A 10 -3.95 0.66 7.82
C ALA A 10 -3.21 -0.34 8.74
N ASP A 11 -2.47 -1.25 8.14
CA ASP A 11 -1.80 -2.35 8.84
C ASP A 11 -0.28 -2.24 8.67
N ASP A 12 0.16 -1.89 7.46
CA ASP A 12 1.59 -1.84 7.15
C ASP A 12 1.92 -0.78 6.09
N MET A 13 3.21 -0.43 6.01
CA MET A 13 3.73 0.50 5.03
C MET A 13 5.12 0.12 4.53
N ALA A 14 5.36 0.34 3.24
CA ALA A 14 6.66 0.13 2.60
C ALA A 14 7.10 1.38 1.85
N TYR A 15 8.41 1.66 1.87
CA TYR A 15 9.02 2.77 1.14
C TYR A 15 9.88 2.28 -0.02
N ASP A 16 9.53 2.69 -1.24
CA ASP A 16 10.36 2.58 -2.43
C ASP A 16 11.32 3.78 -2.49
N THR A 17 12.58 3.55 -2.13
CA THR A 17 13.63 4.58 -2.15
C THR A 17 13.97 5.07 -3.55
N GLN A 18 13.79 4.24 -4.59
CA GLN A 18 14.11 4.58 -5.97
C GLN A 18 13.09 5.58 -6.52
N ARG A 19 11.80 5.34 -6.25
CA ARG A 19 10.71 6.23 -6.70
C ARG A 19 10.30 7.29 -5.70
N LYS A 20 10.83 7.20 -4.47
CA LYS A 20 10.38 7.98 -3.31
C LYS A 20 8.88 7.83 -3.08
N GLN A 21 8.39 6.60 -3.13
CA GLN A 21 6.97 6.28 -2.97
C GLN A 21 6.73 5.49 -1.69
N ILE A 22 5.65 5.81 -0.99
CA ILE A 22 5.17 5.08 0.18
C ILE A 22 3.90 4.35 -0.22
N TYR A 23 3.85 3.04 0.03
CA TYR A 23 2.64 2.23 -0.10
C TYR A 23 2.10 1.94 1.29
N VAL A 24 0.81 2.17 1.49
CA VAL A 24 0.12 1.88 2.76
C VAL A 24 -1.00 0.88 2.48
N SER A 25 -0.87 -0.33 3.01
CA SER A 25 -1.89 -1.37 2.89
C SER A 25 -2.85 -1.33 4.07
N GLY A 26 -4.10 -1.68 3.80
CA GLY A 26 -5.14 -1.68 4.81
C GLY A 26 -6.31 -2.57 4.43
N GLY A 27 -7.19 -2.78 5.40
CA GLY A 27 -8.29 -3.71 5.25
C GLY A 27 -9.51 -3.15 4.50
N ASP A 28 -9.56 -1.86 4.21
CA ASP A 28 -10.75 -1.19 3.66
C ASP A 28 -10.95 -1.36 2.14
N GLY A 29 -10.09 -2.13 1.48
CA GLY A 29 -10.24 -2.45 0.07
C GLY A 29 -9.27 -1.73 -0.84
N PHE A 30 -8.34 -0.94 -0.30
CA PHE A 30 -7.41 -0.14 -1.08
C PHE A 30 -5.96 -0.25 -0.58
N VAL A 31 -5.04 0.27 -1.40
CA VAL A 31 -3.67 0.63 -1.03
C VAL A 31 -3.51 2.12 -1.33
N SER A 32 -3.17 2.93 -0.34
CA SER A 32 -2.81 4.32 -0.58
C SER A 32 -1.36 4.42 -1.02
N VAL A 33 -1.09 5.30 -2.00
CA VAL A 33 0.25 5.53 -2.54
C VAL A 33 0.58 7.01 -2.42
N TYR A 34 1.72 7.34 -1.79
CA TYR A 34 2.20 8.71 -1.65
C TYR A 34 3.56 8.89 -2.31
N ALA A 35 3.77 9.99 -3.03
CA ALA A 35 5.09 10.45 -3.42
C ALA A 35 5.66 11.35 -2.31
N GLN A 36 6.86 11.06 -1.83
CA GLN A 36 7.62 11.96 -0.97
C GLN A 36 8.34 13.00 -1.82
N LYS A 37 8.03 14.29 -1.61
CA LYS A 37 8.74 15.40 -2.26
C LYS A 37 9.96 15.81 -1.44
N ASP A 38 9.80 15.88 -0.13
CA ASP A 38 10.83 16.13 0.87
C ASP A 38 10.39 15.52 2.23
N PRO A 39 11.18 15.62 3.32
CA PRO A 39 10.85 14.96 4.59
C PRO A 39 9.47 15.27 5.17
N ASP A 40 8.90 16.43 4.85
CA ASP A 40 7.64 16.93 5.43
C ASP A 40 6.54 17.19 4.40
N HIS A 41 6.81 17.05 3.11
CA HIS A 41 5.82 17.23 2.05
C HIS A 41 5.63 15.96 1.21
N TYR A 42 4.39 15.52 1.13
CA TYR A 42 3.98 14.31 0.44
C TYR A 42 2.72 14.58 -0.36
N GLU A 43 2.55 13.84 -1.46
CA GLU A 43 1.41 13.94 -2.35
C GLU A 43 0.77 12.57 -2.50
N GLN A 44 -0.54 12.44 -2.31
CA GLN A 44 -1.23 11.19 -2.63
C GLN A 44 -1.28 11.04 -4.14
N ILE A 45 -0.59 10.04 -4.66
CA ILE A 45 -0.52 9.75 -6.11
C ILE A 45 -1.34 8.52 -6.49
N GLY A 46 -1.90 7.81 -5.51
CA GLY A 46 -2.72 6.64 -5.76
C GLY A 46 -3.63 6.26 -4.60
N HIS A 47 -4.76 5.66 -4.97
CA HIS A 47 -5.67 4.96 -4.08
C HIS A 47 -6.17 3.73 -4.84
N VAL A 48 -5.36 2.66 -4.78
CA VAL A 48 -5.43 1.53 -5.71
C VAL A 48 -6.36 0.46 -5.12
N PRO A 49 -7.40 0.01 -5.85
CA PRO A 49 -8.24 -1.08 -5.37
C PRO A 49 -7.43 -2.36 -5.13
N SER A 50 -7.55 -2.93 -3.93
CA SER A 50 -6.93 -4.18 -3.51
C SER A 50 -7.97 -5.26 -3.19
N GLY A 51 -9.21 -4.87 -2.92
CA GLY A 51 -10.23 -5.74 -2.37
C GLY A 51 -10.08 -5.91 -0.85
N PRO A 52 -11.12 -6.40 -0.17
CA PRO A 52 -11.17 -6.36 1.29
C PRO A 52 -10.12 -7.27 1.93
N GLY A 53 -9.85 -7.00 3.20
CA GLY A 53 -9.03 -7.90 4.03
C GLY A 53 -7.52 -7.74 3.89
N GLY A 54 -7.03 -6.70 3.21
CA GLY A 54 -5.60 -6.36 3.19
C GLY A 54 -5.00 -6.21 4.59
N LYS A 55 -3.76 -6.68 4.76
CA LYS A 55 -2.98 -6.70 6.00
C LYS A 55 -1.56 -6.20 5.74
N ILE A 56 -0.58 -6.90 6.29
CA ILE A 56 0.85 -6.71 6.06
C ILE A 56 1.24 -6.78 4.58
N SER A 57 2.27 -6.04 4.22
CA SER A 57 2.78 -5.94 2.87
C SER A 57 4.31 -6.07 2.80
N ILE A 58 4.83 -6.28 1.61
CA ILE A 58 6.26 -6.11 1.34
C ILE A 58 6.43 -5.56 -0.06
N PHE A 59 7.23 -4.50 -0.20
CA PHE A 59 7.72 -4.05 -1.48
C PHE A 59 9.05 -4.73 -1.79
N VAL A 60 9.17 -5.32 -2.97
CA VAL A 60 10.37 -6.00 -3.47
C VAL A 60 10.95 -5.16 -4.61
N PRO A 61 11.98 -4.33 -4.36
CA PRO A 61 12.52 -3.41 -5.35
C PRO A 61 13.02 -4.09 -6.62
N GLU A 62 13.65 -5.26 -6.49
CA GLU A 62 14.23 -6.03 -7.59
C GLU A 62 13.18 -6.52 -8.59
N LEU A 63 11.93 -6.66 -8.13
CA LEU A 63 10.79 -7.04 -8.96
C LEU A 63 9.89 -5.86 -9.33
N SER A 64 10.13 -4.69 -8.73
CA SER A 64 9.20 -3.55 -8.77
C SER A 64 7.76 -3.98 -8.44
N ARG A 65 7.59 -4.73 -7.34
CA ARG A 65 6.28 -5.27 -6.94
C ARG A 65 5.99 -5.08 -5.47
N LEU A 66 4.75 -4.73 -5.18
CA LEU A 66 4.18 -4.79 -3.84
C LEU A 66 3.36 -6.08 -3.70
N TYR A 67 3.63 -6.84 -2.64
CA TYR A 67 2.86 -8.00 -2.24
C TYR A 67 2.07 -7.64 -1.00
N VAL A 68 0.77 -7.92 -0.99
CA VAL A 68 -0.10 -7.69 0.18
C VAL A 68 -0.77 -8.99 0.57
N ALA A 69 -0.59 -9.41 1.82
CA ALA A 69 -1.35 -10.51 2.36
C ALA A 69 -2.78 -10.05 2.65
N ALA A 70 -3.78 -10.76 2.14
CA ALA A 70 -5.18 -10.52 2.43
C ALA A 70 -5.78 -11.71 3.18
N SER A 71 -6.36 -11.45 4.35
CA SER A 71 -7.14 -12.44 5.09
C SER A 71 -8.48 -12.70 4.39
N ALA A 72 -9.06 -13.88 4.59
CA ALA A 72 -10.42 -14.12 4.13
C ALA A 72 -11.39 -13.12 4.75
N GLU A 73 -12.28 -12.53 3.95
CA GLU A 73 -13.27 -11.55 4.39
C GLU A 73 -14.57 -11.70 3.59
N GLY A 74 -15.66 -12.08 4.29
CA GLY A 74 -16.92 -12.44 3.66
C GLY A 74 -16.75 -13.63 2.71
N ALA A 75 -17.17 -13.46 1.45
CA ALA A 75 -17.01 -14.47 0.40
C ALA A 75 -15.59 -14.47 -0.24
N ASN A 76 -14.69 -13.56 0.16
CA ASN A 76 -13.35 -13.50 -0.41
C ASN A 76 -12.42 -14.47 0.34
N PRO A 77 -11.74 -15.40 -0.36
CA PRO A 77 -10.74 -16.25 0.26
C PRO A 77 -9.46 -15.48 0.56
N ALA A 78 -8.65 -16.01 1.48
CA ALA A 78 -7.31 -15.51 1.74
C ALA A 78 -6.43 -15.64 0.49
N LYS A 79 -5.60 -14.63 0.23
CA LYS A 79 -4.78 -14.53 -0.99
C LYS A 79 -3.60 -13.60 -0.79
N ILE A 80 -2.61 -13.72 -1.68
CA ILE A 80 -1.58 -12.70 -1.86
C ILE A 80 -1.97 -11.87 -3.07
N LEU A 81 -2.13 -10.57 -2.86
CA LEU A 81 -2.33 -9.59 -3.92
C LEU A 81 -0.96 -9.13 -4.41
N ILE A 82 -0.82 -8.98 -5.73
CA ILE A 82 0.43 -8.58 -6.36
C ILE A 82 0.14 -7.33 -7.19
N PHE A 83 0.88 -6.26 -6.93
CA PHE A 83 0.80 -5.01 -7.67
C PHE A 83 2.14 -4.74 -8.33
N ASP A 84 2.14 -4.58 -9.65
CA ASP A 84 3.31 -4.08 -10.37
C ASP A 84 3.41 -2.56 -10.15
N VAL A 85 4.60 -2.12 -9.76
CA VAL A 85 4.97 -0.71 -9.60
C VAL A 85 5.73 -0.28 -10.85
N LYS A 86 5.26 0.77 -11.51
CA LYS A 86 5.90 1.33 -12.71
C LYS A 86 6.56 2.64 -12.36
#